data_AF-A0A0S8HSU7-F1
#
_entry.id   AF-A0A0S8HSU7-F1
#
_cell.length_a   1.000
_cell.length_b   1.000
_cell.length_c   1.000
_cell.angle_alpha   90.00
_cell.angle_beta   90.00
_cell.angle_gamma   90.00
#
_symmetry.space_group_name_H-M   'P 1'
#
loop_
_entity.id
_entity.type
_entity.pdbx_description
1 polymer ?
#
loop_
_entity_poly.entity_id
_entity_poly.type
_entity_poly.pdbx_seq_one_letter_code
_entity_poly.pdbx_strand_id
1 'polypeptide(L)'
;MKTYDAVFVAAGAWKSLSLRVPGEDSAGVMSGLTFLKKVNSGEEVDLGKTVAVIGGGNTALDAARSALRLGAKPLIIYRRTKEEMPAWGEEISEAEEEQIEFIFLSSPLRVLAENGKVRGIECLKNLLGPPGKDGRREPRVIENSNFTLAVDSVISAIGEAPDLSFLPSPLPKSGNAIPVDEAGATSLEKVFAGGDAVAQPRTVSYAIGSGKKAAMAIDATLRGENTAEAIRLARWGGKGSLSMAGYRSGEGDGIARQVVQFPELNTAYFPRQARKPKERLTPEQRKKSFSEIDRGLSSSSALYEAKRCFNCGVCNLCDNCFFFCPDLAISARPDGQGYEINYDYCKGCCICVEECPRGAISVEVKK
;
A
#
# COMPACT_ATOMS: atom_id res chain seq x y z
N MET A 1 13.82 -23.09 20.46
CA MET A 1 12.37 -23.28 20.34
C MET A 1 11.92 -24.40 21.27
N LYS A 2 11.68 -24.10 22.56
CA LYS A 2 11.35 -25.13 23.57
C LYS A 2 9.84 -25.37 23.73
N THR A 3 9.00 -24.49 23.18
CA THR A 3 7.54 -24.47 23.44
C THR A 3 6.66 -24.36 22.19
N TYR A 4 7.23 -24.00 21.04
CA TYR A 4 6.50 -23.80 19.78
C TYR A 4 7.25 -24.43 18.63
N ASP A 5 6.53 -24.98 17.66
CA ASP A 5 7.10 -25.66 16.50
C ASP A 5 7.64 -24.69 15.43
N ALA A 6 7.13 -23.46 15.37
CA ALA A 6 7.61 -22.40 14.50
C ALA A 6 7.39 -21.01 15.13
N VAL A 7 8.14 -20.00 14.67
CA VAL A 7 8.03 -18.61 15.13
C VAL A 7 7.90 -17.67 13.93
N PHE A 8 6.94 -16.74 13.99
CA PHE A 8 6.80 -15.66 13.03
C PHE A 8 7.10 -14.31 13.69
N VAL A 9 8.07 -13.57 13.14
CA VAL A 9 8.49 -12.25 13.63
C VAL A 9 7.84 -11.15 12.78
N ALA A 10 6.87 -10.45 13.36
CA ALA A 10 6.18 -9.33 12.74
C ALA A 10 6.18 -8.09 13.65
N ALA A 11 7.37 -7.66 14.08
CA ALA A 11 7.54 -6.56 15.04
C ALA A 11 7.12 -5.17 14.53
N GLY A 12 6.93 -5.03 13.20
CA GLY A 12 6.58 -3.76 12.56
C GLY A 12 7.67 -2.69 12.68
N ALA A 13 7.43 -1.51 12.11
CA ALA A 13 8.33 -0.36 12.18
C ALA A 13 7.70 0.78 12.99
N TRP A 14 7.87 0.74 14.31
CA TRP A 14 7.22 1.67 15.24
C TRP A 14 8.17 2.69 15.86
N LYS A 15 9.49 2.52 15.73
CA LYS A 15 10.49 3.43 16.29
C LYS A 15 10.67 4.63 15.36
N SER A 16 10.22 5.80 15.78
CA SER A 16 10.41 7.04 15.02
C SER A 16 11.90 7.41 14.90
N LEU A 17 12.27 7.96 13.75
CA LEU A 17 13.62 8.47 13.52
C LEU A 17 13.79 9.87 14.13
N SER A 18 14.94 10.11 14.75
CA SER A 18 15.33 11.43 15.31
C SER A 18 15.72 12.40 14.20
N LEU A 19 15.42 13.70 14.38
CA LEU A 19 15.85 14.76 13.47
C LEU A 19 17.36 14.94 13.51
N ARG A 20 17.99 14.66 14.68
CA ARG A 20 19.41 14.82 14.95
C ARG A 20 19.87 16.27 14.77
N VAL A 21 19.06 17.18 15.28
CA VAL A 21 19.34 18.62 15.28
C VAL A 21 19.33 19.15 16.70
N PRO A 22 20.13 20.19 17.02
CA PRO A 22 20.09 20.83 18.32
C PRO A 22 18.66 21.29 18.67
N GLY A 23 18.26 21.07 19.94
CA GLY A 23 16.95 21.45 20.45
C GLY A 23 15.83 20.45 20.17
N GLU A 24 16.09 19.28 19.56
CA GLU A 24 15.05 18.28 19.26
C GLU A 24 14.35 17.70 20.50
N ASP A 25 14.96 17.79 21.69
CA ASP A 25 14.38 17.36 22.97
C ASP A 25 13.56 18.45 23.69
N SER A 26 13.33 19.61 23.05
CA SER A 26 12.60 20.72 23.66
C SER A 26 11.11 20.39 23.84
N ALA A 27 10.47 20.96 24.86
CA ALA A 27 9.03 20.83 25.05
C ALA A 27 8.27 21.44 23.85
N GLY A 28 7.36 20.67 23.25
CA GLY A 28 6.67 21.03 22.00
C GLY A 28 7.22 20.32 20.75
N VAL A 29 8.32 19.55 20.88
CA VAL A 29 8.77 18.63 19.83
C VAL A 29 8.18 17.24 20.07
N MET A 30 7.60 16.62 19.04
CA MET A 30 7.15 15.23 19.09
C MET A 30 7.25 14.53 17.75
N SER A 31 7.20 13.20 17.74
CA SER A 31 7.13 12.42 16.50
C SER A 31 5.71 12.44 15.92
N GLY A 32 5.60 12.26 14.60
CA GLY A 32 4.31 12.10 13.91
C GLY A 32 3.50 10.93 14.48
N LEU A 33 4.13 9.79 14.75
CA LEU A 33 3.46 8.64 15.37
C LEU A 33 2.93 8.95 16.77
N THR A 34 3.74 9.62 17.61
CA THR A 34 3.32 10.01 18.96
C THR A 34 2.13 10.97 18.89
N PHE A 35 2.21 11.98 18.01
CA PHE A 35 1.14 12.94 17.80
C PHE A 35 -0.16 12.25 17.36
N LEU A 36 -0.11 11.48 16.27
CA LEU A 36 -1.29 10.80 15.73
C LEU A 36 -1.88 9.78 16.71
N LYS A 37 -1.04 9.10 17.50
CA LYS A 37 -1.51 8.21 18.57
C LYS A 37 -2.30 8.96 19.64
N LYS A 38 -1.83 10.14 20.07
CA LYS A 38 -2.54 10.98 21.05
C LYS A 38 -3.89 11.45 20.52
N VAL A 39 -3.91 11.95 19.28
CA VAL A 39 -5.16 12.36 18.61
C VAL A 39 -6.15 11.20 18.52
N ASN A 40 -5.70 10.03 18.07
CA ASN A 40 -6.57 8.85 17.93
C ASN A 40 -7.04 8.27 19.28
N SER A 41 -6.33 8.52 20.37
CA SER A 41 -6.73 8.09 21.72
C SER A 41 -7.59 9.12 22.45
N GLY A 42 -7.89 10.27 21.82
CA GLY A 42 -8.66 11.35 22.43
C GLY A 42 -7.89 12.14 23.48
N GLU A 43 -6.57 11.99 23.56
CA GLU A 43 -5.72 12.82 24.43
C GLU A 43 -5.67 14.26 23.90
N GLU A 44 -5.72 15.23 24.81
CA GLU A 44 -5.49 16.64 24.46
C GLU A 44 -4.02 16.86 24.06
N VAL A 45 -3.81 17.62 22.98
CA VAL A 45 -2.47 17.97 22.48
C VAL A 45 -2.35 19.49 22.40
N ASP A 46 -1.48 20.08 23.22
CA ASP A 46 -1.09 21.49 23.09
C ASP A 46 -0.14 21.67 21.91
N LEU A 47 -0.68 22.16 20.79
CA LEU A 47 0.08 22.47 19.58
C LEU A 47 0.48 23.95 19.48
N GLY A 48 -0.15 24.83 20.26
CA GLY A 48 -0.13 26.27 20.04
C GLY A 48 -0.84 26.70 18.74
N LYS A 49 -0.45 27.85 18.19
CA LYS A 49 -1.08 28.43 16.99
C LYS A 49 -0.46 27.93 15.70
N THR A 50 0.86 27.78 15.64
CA THR A 50 1.58 27.41 14.43
C THR A 50 2.45 26.18 14.66
N VAL A 51 2.34 25.18 13.77
CA VAL A 51 3.04 23.89 13.90
C VAL A 51 3.88 23.61 12.67
N ALA A 52 5.18 23.39 12.87
CA ALA A 52 6.06 22.87 11.82
C ALA A 52 5.95 21.35 11.74
N VAL A 53 5.63 20.81 10.57
CA VAL A 53 5.63 19.37 10.30
C VAL A 53 6.79 19.04 9.38
N ILE A 54 7.76 18.24 9.84
CA ILE A 54 8.97 17.91 9.08
C ILE A 54 8.77 16.59 8.36
N GLY A 55 8.76 16.60 7.03
CA GLY A 55 8.58 15.39 6.23
C GLY A 55 7.78 15.64 4.95
N GLY A 56 7.55 14.58 4.17
CA GLY A 56 6.77 14.67 2.93
C GLY A 56 6.06 13.37 2.55
N GLY A 57 5.99 12.39 3.46
CA GLY A 57 5.21 11.15 3.28
C GLY A 57 3.83 11.25 3.93
N ASN A 58 3.04 10.19 3.82
CA ASN A 58 1.66 10.14 4.34
C ASN A 58 1.60 10.55 5.82
N THR A 59 2.52 10.07 6.68
CA THR A 59 2.59 10.48 8.10
C THR A 59 2.69 12.01 8.28
N ALA A 60 3.39 12.72 7.40
CA ALA A 60 3.50 14.17 7.47
C ALA A 60 2.20 14.86 7.06
N LEU A 61 1.51 14.34 6.03
CA LEU A 61 0.20 14.85 5.62
C LEU A 61 -0.86 14.58 6.68
N ASP A 62 -0.92 13.37 7.23
CA ASP A 62 -1.82 13.00 8.31
C ASP A 62 -1.62 13.89 9.53
N ALA A 63 -0.36 14.13 9.93
CA ALA A 63 -0.04 15.00 11.04
C ALA A 63 -0.46 16.45 10.77
N ALA A 64 -0.15 16.99 9.59
CA ALA A 64 -0.50 18.36 9.25
C ALA A 64 -2.02 18.58 9.20
N ARG A 65 -2.75 17.69 8.53
CA ARG A 65 -4.21 17.78 8.41
C ARG A 65 -4.91 17.54 9.74
N SER A 66 -4.37 16.66 10.60
CA SER A 66 -4.89 16.49 11.96
C SER A 66 -4.62 17.72 12.84
N ALA A 67 -3.44 18.33 12.74
CA ALA A 67 -3.14 19.59 13.43
C ALA A 67 -4.09 20.72 12.99
N LEU A 68 -4.43 20.79 11.70
CA LEU A 68 -5.41 21.73 11.16
C LEU A 68 -6.80 21.54 11.80
N ARG A 69 -7.24 20.28 11.93
CA ARG A 69 -8.54 19.93 12.57
C ARG A 69 -8.59 20.26 14.05
N LEU A 70 -7.45 20.28 14.73
CA LEU A 70 -7.31 20.73 16.11
C LEU A 70 -7.23 22.26 16.25
N GLY A 71 -7.32 23.01 15.14
CA GLY A 71 -7.35 24.46 15.14
C GLY A 71 -5.98 25.14 15.03
N ALA A 72 -4.90 24.38 14.84
CA ALA A 72 -3.59 24.95 14.58
C ALA A 72 -3.39 25.30 13.10
N LYS A 73 -2.40 26.15 12.80
CA LYS A 73 -1.91 26.43 11.44
C LYS A 73 -0.68 25.56 11.13
N PRO A 74 -0.81 24.44 10.42
CA PRO A 74 0.33 23.61 10.04
C PRO A 74 1.11 24.23 8.88
N LEU A 75 2.42 24.01 8.88
CA LEU A 75 3.31 24.22 7.73
C LEU A 75 4.21 23.00 7.56
N ILE A 76 4.20 22.43 6.37
CA ILE A 76 5.01 21.25 6.04
C ILE A 76 6.36 21.71 5.50
N ILE A 77 7.44 21.29 6.15
CA ILE A 77 8.81 21.55 5.71
C ILE A 77 9.35 20.28 5.06
N TYR A 78 9.62 20.35 3.76
CA TYR A 78 10.12 19.22 3.00
C TYR A 78 11.43 19.55 2.27
N ARG A 79 12.39 18.64 2.39
CA ARG A 79 13.76 18.84 1.89
C ARG A 79 13.90 18.78 0.36
N ARG A 80 12.86 18.37 -0.37
CA ARG A 80 12.84 18.26 -1.84
C ARG A 80 11.65 19.05 -2.43
N THR A 81 11.38 18.90 -3.72
CA THR A 81 10.18 19.49 -4.35
C THR A 81 8.98 18.56 -4.21
N LYS A 82 7.82 19.02 -4.68
CA LYS A 82 6.55 18.28 -4.65
C LYS A 82 6.66 16.94 -5.40
N GLU A 83 7.38 16.92 -6.51
CA GLU A 83 7.53 15.75 -7.40
C GLU A 83 8.23 14.58 -6.71
N GLU A 84 9.10 14.84 -5.72
CA GLU A 84 9.75 13.79 -4.94
C GLU A 84 9.06 13.48 -3.61
N MET A 85 7.87 14.02 -3.34
CA MET A 85 7.10 13.63 -2.16
C MET A 85 6.73 12.14 -2.26
N PRO A 86 7.07 11.31 -1.25
CA PRO A 86 6.64 9.91 -1.23
C PRO A 86 5.15 9.73 -0.91
N ALA A 87 4.46 10.80 -0.50
CA ALA A 87 3.04 10.74 -0.20
C ALA A 87 2.20 10.48 -1.45
N TRP A 88 0.99 9.95 -1.26
CA TRP A 88 0.06 9.74 -2.38
C TRP A 88 -0.40 11.08 -2.97
N GLY A 89 -0.43 11.18 -4.30
CA GLY A 89 -0.78 12.43 -4.98
C GLY A 89 -2.17 12.96 -4.63
N GLU A 90 -3.11 12.06 -4.30
CA GLU A 90 -4.45 12.42 -3.80
C GLU A 90 -4.36 13.12 -2.43
N GLU A 91 -3.57 12.60 -1.49
CA GLU A 91 -3.40 13.23 -0.17
C GLU A 91 -2.68 14.58 -0.27
N ILE A 92 -1.73 14.72 -1.18
CA ILE A 92 -1.04 16.00 -1.41
C ILE A 92 -2.05 17.04 -1.91
N SER A 93 -2.86 16.68 -2.91
CA SER A 93 -3.92 17.54 -3.45
C SER A 93 -4.93 17.93 -2.35
N GLU A 94 -5.31 17.00 -1.48
CA GLU A 94 -6.23 17.28 -0.38
C GLU A 94 -5.65 18.25 0.65
N ALA A 95 -4.36 18.14 0.97
CA ALA A 95 -3.69 19.10 1.85
C ALA A 95 -3.64 20.51 1.23
N GLU A 96 -3.43 20.60 -0.09
CA GLU A 96 -3.47 21.87 -0.83
C GLU A 96 -4.90 22.47 -0.88
N GLU A 97 -5.93 21.66 -1.13
CA GLU A 97 -7.35 22.05 -1.03
C GLU A 97 -7.69 22.54 0.39
N GLU A 98 -7.08 21.93 1.41
CA GLU A 98 -7.19 22.35 2.80
C GLU A 98 -6.33 23.60 3.13
N GLN A 99 -5.59 24.14 2.16
CA GLN A 99 -4.73 25.31 2.28
C GLN A 99 -3.59 25.15 3.31
N ILE A 100 -3.06 23.93 3.42
CA ILE A 100 -1.85 23.68 4.21
C ILE A 100 -0.64 24.25 3.46
N GLU A 101 0.21 24.98 4.19
CA GLU A 101 1.37 25.65 3.62
C GLU A 101 2.53 24.65 3.45
N PHE A 102 3.17 24.67 2.27
CA PHE A 102 4.34 23.84 1.97
C PHE A 102 5.60 24.69 1.80
N ILE A 103 6.63 24.35 2.56
CA ILE A 103 7.97 24.93 2.49
C ILE A 103 8.91 23.87 1.90
N PHE A 104 8.94 23.83 0.57
CA PHE A 104 9.80 22.92 -0.18
C PHE A 104 11.28 23.33 -0.11
N LEU A 105 12.14 22.40 -0.56
CA LEU A 105 13.58 22.59 -0.65
C LEU A 105 14.17 23.16 0.64
N SER A 106 13.71 22.65 1.79
CA SER A 106 14.10 23.17 3.09
C SER A 106 14.33 22.03 4.09
N SER A 107 15.44 22.09 4.83
CA SER A 107 15.81 21.12 5.87
C SER A 107 15.93 21.82 7.23
N PRO A 108 15.49 21.21 8.34
CA PRO A 108 15.71 21.78 9.67
C PRO A 108 17.20 21.77 10.01
N LEU A 109 17.70 22.86 10.60
CA LEU A 109 19.06 23.00 11.11
C LEU A 109 19.10 22.89 12.65
N ARG A 110 18.17 23.56 13.34
CA ARG A 110 17.97 23.47 14.80
C ARG A 110 16.58 23.94 15.21
N VAL A 111 16.10 23.42 16.33
CA VAL A 111 14.91 23.91 17.01
C VAL A 111 15.31 25.04 17.95
N LEU A 112 14.60 26.16 17.87
CA LEU A 112 14.80 27.32 18.74
C LEU A 112 13.83 27.21 19.92
N ALA A 113 14.38 27.20 21.13
CA ALA A 113 13.61 27.10 22.36
C ALA A 113 13.90 28.27 23.30
N GLU A 114 12.86 28.72 23.99
CA GLU A 114 12.92 29.72 25.04
C GLU A 114 12.35 29.08 26.32
N ASN A 115 13.09 29.14 27.43
CA ASN A 115 12.72 28.44 28.68
C ASN A 115 12.41 26.95 28.48
N GLY A 116 13.11 26.29 27.55
CA GLY A 116 12.93 24.88 27.23
C GLY A 116 11.69 24.53 26.37
N LYS A 117 10.88 25.52 25.96
CA LYS A 117 9.73 25.33 25.06
C LYS A 117 10.03 25.87 23.66
N VAL A 118 9.56 25.17 22.63
CA VAL A 118 9.69 25.59 21.22
C VAL A 118 9.13 27.01 21.02
N ARG A 119 9.90 27.85 20.32
CA ARG A 119 9.48 29.17 19.81
C ARG A 119 9.76 29.39 18.33
N GLY A 120 10.57 28.52 17.73
CA GLY A 120 10.84 28.58 16.32
C GLY A 120 11.64 27.39 15.84
N ILE A 121 11.85 27.35 14.54
CA ILE A 121 12.75 26.40 13.89
C ILE A 121 13.60 27.15 12.87
N GLU A 122 14.91 26.92 12.92
CA GLU A 122 15.83 27.41 11.90
C GLU A 122 16.02 26.33 10.85
N CYS A 123 15.94 26.73 9.58
CA CYS A 123 16.03 25.86 8.42
C CYS A 123 17.08 26.38 7.43
N LEU A 124 17.55 25.48 6.57
CA LEU A 124 18.42 25.77 5.43
C LEU A 124 17.68 25.47 4.14
N LYS A 125 17.99 26.22 3.07
CA LYS A 125 17.53 25.90 1.72
C LYS A 125 18.35 24.75 1.13
N ASN A 126 17.69 23.96 0.29
CA ASN A 126 18.29 22.88 -0.47
C ASN A 126 18.17 23.14 -1.98
N LEU A 127 19.03 22.48 -2.74
CA LEU A 127 18.87 22.23 -4.17
C LEU A 127 18.77 20.72 -4.43
N LEU A 128 18.19 20.35 -5.57
CA LEU A 128 18.10 18.95 -5.97
C LEU A 128 19.40 18.50 -6.64
N GLY A 129 20.07 17.53 -6.04
CA GLY A 129 21.17 16.78 -6.62
C GLY A 129 20.69 15.71 -7.63
N PRO A 130 21.57 14.77 -8.00
CA PRO A 130 21.20 13.63 -8.85
C PRO A 130 20.20 12.70 -8.14
N PRO A 131 19.47 11.85 -8.88
CA PRO A 131 18.66 10.77 -8.32
C PRO A 131 19.50 9.82 -7.44
N GLY A 132 18.98 9.52 -6.24
CA GLY A 132 19.54 8.51 -5.34
C GLY A 132 19.08 7.10 -5.70
N LYS A 133 19.43 6.13 -4.83
CA LYS A 133 19.09 4.69 -5.03
C LYS A 133 17.59 4.41 -5.08
N ASP A 134 16.79 5.25 -4.45
CA ASP A 134 15.32 5.15 -4.43
C ASP A 134 14.66 5.90 -5.61
N GLY A 135 15.46 6.38 -6.58
CA GLY A 135 15.02 7.18 -7.72
C GLY A 135 14.73 8.64 -7.40
N ARG A 136 14.67 9.03 -6.11
CA ARG A 136 14.39 10.41 -5.70
C ARG A 136 15.66 11.24 -5.68
N ARG A 137 15.58 12.49 -6.10
CA ARG A 137 16.74 13.40 -6.11
C ARG A 137 17.27 13.66 -4.71
N GLU A 138 18.59 13.65 -4.54
CA GLU A 138 19.22 13.89 -3.24
C GLU A 138 19.17 15.38 -2.88
N PRO A 139 18.72 15.77 -1.68
CA PRO A 139 18.77 17.16 -1.26
C PRO A 139 20.24 17.55 -0.96
N ARG A 140 20.69 18.69 -1.49
CA ARG A 140 21.99 19.29 -1.17
C ARG A 140 21.77 20.64 -0.52
N VAL A 141 22.37 20.84 0.65
CA VAL A 141 22.27 22.10 1.40
C VAL A 141 22.90 23.24 0.61
N ILE A 142 22.25 24.40 0.62
CA ILE A 142 22.81 25.67 0.18
C ILE A 142 23.40 26.33 1.44
N GLU A 143 24.72 26.44 1.49
CA GLU A 143 25.41 27.09 2.60
C GLU A 143 24.94 28.55 2.77
N ASN A 144 24.88 29.03 4.01
CA ASN A 144 24.48 30.41 4.36
C ASN A 144 23.07 30.81 3.88
N SER A 145 22.16 29.86 3.70
CA SER A 145 20.77 30.09 3.26
C SER A 145 19.76 30.03 4.41
N ASN A 146 20.23 30.24 5.63
CA ASN A 146 19.47 30.08 6.85
C ASN A 146 18.24 31.01 6.89
N PHE A 147 17.13 30.48 7.37
CA PHE A 147 15.94 31.27 7.68
C PHE A 147 15.22 30.67 8.88
N THR A 148 14.49 31.52 9.61
CA THR A 148 13.79 31.12 10.83
C THR A 148 12.28 31.24 10.63
N LEU A 149 11.54 30.28 11.16
CA LEU A 149 10.08 30.27 11.21
C LEU A 149 9.65 30.27 12.67
N ALA A 150 8.78 31.21 13.05
CA ALA A 150 8.16 31.23 14.37
C ALA A 150 7.06 30.16 14.45
N VAL A 151 7.25 29.18 15.34
CA VAL A 151 6.33 28.06 15.54
C VAL A 151 6.25 27.72 17.02
N ASP A 152 5.11 27.19 17.44
CA ASP A 152 4.86 26.81 18.83
C ASP A 152 5.16 25.32 19.10
N SER A 153 5.11 24.50 18.05
CA SER A 153 5.41 23.05 18.12
C SER A 153 6.09 22.56 16.84
N VAL A 154 6.82 21.44 16.95
CA VAL A 154 7.46 20.73 15.84
C VAL A 154 7.04 19.26 15.86
N ILE A 155 6.53 18.77 14.74
CA ILE A 155 6.20 17.35 14.54
C ILE A 155 7.20 16.75 13.54
N SER A 156 8.00 15.79 14.00
CA SER A 156 8.94 15.04 13.17
C SER A 156 8.27 13.82 12.52
N ALA A 157 8.09 13.85 11.20
CA ALA A 157 7.49 12.78 10.39
C ALA A 157 8.44 12.33 9.28
N ILE A 158 9.70 12.06 9.65
CA ILE A 158 10.79 11.71 8.72
C ILE A 158 11.00 10.20 8.55
N GLY A 159 10.10 9.38 9.10
CA GLY A 159 10.06 7.93 8.94
C GLY A 159 10.32 7.15 10.22
N GLU A 160 10.17 5.84 10.09
CA GLU A 160 10.20 4.86 11.17
C GLU A 160 11.20 3.73 10.88
N ALA A 161 11.57 3.00 11.92
CA ALA A 161 12.35 1.77 11.84
C ALA A 161 11.78 0.70 12.78
N PRO A 162 11.97 -0.59 12.46
CA PRO A 162 11.71 -1.64 13.43
C PRO A 162 12.74 -1.57 14.58
N ASP A 163 12.27 -1.87 15.78
CA ASP A 163 13.17 -2.20 16.88
C ASP A 163 13.43 -3.71 16.86
N LEU A 164 14.63 -4.10 16.42
CA LEU A 164 15.06 -5.50 16.32
C LEU A 164 16.04 -5.89 17.44
N SER A 165 16.13 -5.09 18.51
CA SER A 165 17.05 -5.34 19.63
C SER A 165 16.77 -6.65 20.36
N PHE A 166 15.51 -7.12 20.36
CA PHE A 166 15.07 -8.36 20.99
C PHE A 166 15.49 -9.63 20.23
N LEU A 167 15.97 -9.52 18.98
CA LEU A 167 16.33 -10.69 18.18
C LEU A 167 17.62 -11.33 18.68
N PRO A 168 17.67 -12.68 18.73
CA PRO A 168 18.86 -13.39 19.17
C PRO A 168 19.98 -13.26 18.13
N SER A 169 21.23 -13.26 18.60
CA SER A 169 22.43 -13.08 17.76
C SER A 169 22.54 -13.97 16.50
N PRO A 170 22.05 -15.23 16.46
CA PRO A 170 22.12 -16.06 15.25
C PRO A 170 21.30 -15.54 14.09
N LEU A 171 20.36 -14.63 14.33
CA LEU A 171 19.50 -14.06 13.29
C LEU A 171 20.12 -12.75 12.78
N PRO A 172 20.62 -12.73 11.54
CA PRO A 172 21.32 -11.57 11.01
C PRO A 172 20.37 -10.38 10.84
N LYS A 173 20.93 -9.18 10.94
CA LYS A 173 20.24 -7.92 10.62
C LYS A 173 20.87 -7.34 9.37
N SER A 174 20.06 -6.96 8.38
CA SER A 174 20.52 -6.23 7.20
C SER A 174 20.00 -4.80 7.28
N GLY A 175 20.84 -3.89 7.77
CA GLY A 175 20.41 -2.54 8.15
C GLY A 175 19.32 -2.61 9.23
N ASN A 176 18.13 -2.07 8.91
CA ASN A 176 16.97 -2.06 9.80
C ASN A 176 15.92 -3.11 9.39
N ALA A 177 16.33 -4.26 8.84
CA ALA A 177 15.40 -5.31 8.41
C ALA A 177 15.93 -6.70 8.73
N ILE A 178 15.00 -7.65 8.89
CA ILE A 178 15.26 -9.08 8.97
C ILE A 178 15.40 -9.61 7.54
N PRO A 179 16.54 -10.23 7.18
CA PRO A 179 16.68 -10.92 5.89
C PRO A 179 15.76 -12.13 5.83
N VAL A 180 15.00 -12.23 4.74
CA VAL A 180 14.11 -13.37 4.47
C VAL A 180 14.20 -13.77 3.00
N ASP A 181 13.88 -15.03 2.72
CA ASP A 181 13.61 -15.49 1.36
C ASP A 181 12.21 -15.03 0.88
N GLU A 182 11.80 -15.51 -0.30
CA GLU A 182 10.50 -15.16 -0.87
C GLU A 182 9.29 -15.67 -0.04
N ALA A 183 9.49 -16.76 0.70
CA ALA A 183 8.50 -17.37 1.58
C ALA A 183 8.39 -16.66 2.95
N GLY A 184 9.33 -15.76 3.25
CA GLY A 184 9.45 -15.13 4.55
C GLY A 184 10.28 -15.94 5.54
N ALA A 185 10.96 -17.00 5.11
CA ALA A 185 11.84 -17.80 5.96
C ALA A 185 13.16 -17.06 6.21
N THR A 186 13.65 -17.13 7.45
CA THR A 186 14.95 -16.55 7.85
C THR A 186 16.07 -17.60 7.71
N SER A 187 17.30 -17.24 8.05
CA SER A 187 18.42 -18.19 8.11
C SER A 187 18.31 -19.23 9.23
N LEU A 188 17.35 -19.07 10.16
CA LEU A 188 17.09 -20.03 11.23
C LEU A 188 15.91 -20.93 10.87
N GLU A 189 16.11 -22.23 11.05
CA GLU A 189 15.07 -23.24 10.79
C GLU A 189 13.80 -22.92 11.59
N LYS A 190 12.64 -23.00 10.92
CA LYS A 190 11.31 -22.74 11.49
C LYS A 190 11.12 -21.33 12.07
N VAL A 191 11.99 -20.37 11.74
CA VAL A 191 11.81 -18.94 12.04
C VAL A 191 11.50 -18.18 10.75
N PHE A 192 10.39 -17.47 10.76
CA PHE A 192 9.88 -16.66 9.66
C PHE A 192 9.75 -15.20 10.09
N ALA A 193 9.74 -14.26 9.14
CA ALA A 193 9.50 -12.85 9.41
C ALA A 193 8.70 -12.17 8.30
N GLY A 194 7.99 -11.10 8.64
CA GLY A 194 7.13 -10.36 7.72
C GLY A 194 6.69 -9.01 8.26
N GLY A 195 5.79 -8.35 7.54
CA GLY A 195 5.38 -6.98 7.83
C GLY A 195 6.53 -5.98 7.67
N ASP A 196 6.49 -4.87 8.39
CA ASP A 196 7.51 -3.82 8.24
C ASP A 196 8.86 -4.15 8.92
N ALA A 197 8.98 -5.35 9.49
CA ALA A 197 10.23 -5.88 10.03
C ALA A 197 11.18 -6.41 8.93
N VAL A 198 10.69 -6.64 7.71
CA VAL A 198 11.48 -7.08 6.56
C VAL A 198 11.61 -5.97 5.50
N ALA A 199 12.53 -6.15 4.55
CA ALA A 199 12.73 -5.20 3.47
C ALA A 199 11.63 -5.35 2.39
N GLN A 200 10.52 -4.62 2.56
CA GLN A 200 9.42 -4.57 1.60
C GLN A 200 8.75 -3.19 1.59
N PRO A 201 7.88 -2.89 0.60
CA PRO A 201 7.05 -1.70 0.66
C PRO A 201 6.20 -1.72 1.94
N ARG A 202 6.26 -0.65 2.72
CA ARG A 202 5.58 -0.54 4.02
C ARG A 202 4.15 -0.07 3.86
N THR A 203 3.33 -0.91 3.22
CA THR A 203 1.89 -0.69 3.13
C THR A 203 1.16 -1.82 3.82
N VAL A 204 -0.05 -1.54 4.31
CA VAL A 204 -0.92 -2.54 4.96
C VAL A 204 -1.12 -3.77 4.06
N SER A 205 -1.29 -3.55 2.75
CA SER A 205 -1.48 -4.64 1.78
C SER A 205 -0.26 -5.56 1.67
N TYR A 206 0.96 -5.00 1.66
CA TYR A 206 2.20 -5.80 1.65
C TYR A 206 2.39 -6.52 2.98
N ALA A 207 2.10 -5.88 4.12
CA ALA A 207 2.16 -6.52 5.42
C ALA A 207 1.21 -7.73 5.50
N ILE A 208 -0.06 -7.57 5.10
CA ILE A 208 -1.04 -8.66 5.02
C ILE A 208 -0.55 -9.77 4.08
N GLY A 209 -0.04 -9.39 2.90
CA GLY A 209 0.48 -10.34 1.92
C GLY A 209 1.65 -11.17 2.46
N SER A 210 2.59 -10.54 3.16
CA SER A 210 3.71 -11.22 3.81
C SER A 210 3.27 -12.14 4.96
N GLY A 211 2.24 -11.76 5.72
CA GLY A 211 1.65 -12.62 6.75
C GLY A 211 1.01 -13.87 6.16
N LYS A 212 0.28 -13.74 5.05
CA LYS A 212 -0.29 -14.90 4.31
C LYS A 212 0.79 -15.83 3.79
N LYS A 213 1.88 -15.27 3.22
CA LYS A 213 3.06 -16.05 2.78
C LYS A 213 3.66 -16.87 3.91
N ALA A 214 3.97 -16.20 5.02
CA ALA A 214 4.58 -16.85 6.17
C ALA A 214 3.66 -17.93 6.75
N ALA A 215 2.34 -17.71 6.80
CA ALA A 215 1.38 -18.72 7.25
C ALA A 215 1.43 -19.99 6.37
N MET A 216 1.40 -19.84 5.04
CA MET A 216 1.53 -20.98 4.11
C MET A 216 2.88 -21.69 4.26
N ALA A 217 3.96 -20.92 4.43
CA ALA A 217 5.32 -21.45 4.58
C ALA A 217 5.50 -22.23 5.89
N ILE A 218 4.97 -21.70 7.00
CA ILE A 218 4.97 -22.36 8.31
C ILE A 218 4.22 -23.68 8.22
N ASP A 219 3.00 -23.66 7.69
CA ASP A 219 2.13 -24.83 7.57
C ASP A 219 2.77 -25.93 6.70
N ALA A 220 3.31 -25.57 5.52
CA ALA A 220 4.06 -26.49 4.68
C ALA A 220 5.31 -27.06 5.39
N THR A 221 6.07 -26.22 6.11
CA THR A 221 7.24 -26.66 6.89
C THR A 221 6.87 -27.68 7.97
N LEU A 222 5.77 -27.43 8.70
CA LEU A 222 5.30 -28.32 9.76
C LEU A 222 4.77 -29.65 9.22
N ARG A 223 4.25 -29.66 7.99
CA ARG A 223 3.86 -30.87 7.27
C ARG A 223 5.01 -31.61 6.59
N GLY A 224 6.23 -31.08 6.64
CA GLY A 224 7.40 -31.64 5.95
C GLY A 224 7.33 -31.49 4.42
N GLU A 225 6.53 -30.54 3.94
CA GLU A 225 6.36 -30.24 2.53
C GLU A 225 7.37 -29.18 2.04
N ASN A 226 7.58 -29.13 0.73
CA ASN A 226 8.41 -28.09 0.12
C ASN A 226 7.67 -26.74 0.12
N THR A 227 8.17 -25.78 0.90
CA THR A 227 7.57 -24.44 1.06
C THR A 227 7.52 -23.64 -0.23
N ALA A 228 8.56 -23.71 -1.05
CA ALA A 228 8.61 -23.00 -2.32
C ALA A 228 7.54 -23.53 -3.28
N GLU A 229 7.35 -24.85 -3.31
CA GLU A 229 6.33 -25.49 -4.12
C GLU A 229 4.91 -25.16 -3.62
N ALA A 230 4.69 -25.23 -2.31
CA ALA A 230 3.42 -24.84 -1.68
C ALA A 230 3.01 -23.39 -2.05
N ILE A 231 3.97 -22.45 -2.00
CA ILE A 231 3.73 -21.06 -2.39
C ILE A 231 3.52 -20.95 -3.89
N ARG A 232 4.28 -21.68 -4.72
CA ARG A 232 4.12 -21.68 -6.18
C ARG A 232 2.72 -22.11 -6.58
N LEU A 233 2.18 -23.18 -5.99
CA LEU A 233 0.84 -23.67 -6.25
C LEU A 233 -0.26 -22.70 -5.79
N ALA A 234 0.01 -21.95 -4.73
CA ALA A 234 -0.91 -20.93 -4.22
C ALA A 234 -0.87 -19.60 -5.00
N ARG A 235 0.10 -19.41 -5.91
CA ARG A 235 0.20 -18.15 -6.69
C ARG A 235 -0.92 -18.03 -7.70
N TRP A 236 -1.42 -16.80 -7.80
CA TRP A 236 -2.45 -16.39 -8.72
C TRP A 236 -1.93 -15.34 -9.70
N GLY A 237 -2.08 -15.60 -11.00
CA GLY A 237 -1.56 -14.74 -12.06
C GLY A 237 -0.03 -14.59 -12.05
N GLY A 238 0.48 -13.66 -12.86
CA GLY A 238 1.92 -13.41 -13.02
C GLY A 238 2.56 -12.43 -12.03
N LYS A 239 1.78 -11.79 -11.15
CA LYS A 239 2.25 -10.69 -10.27
C LYS A 239 2.52 -11.13 -8.82
N GLY A 240 2.47 -12.43 -8.52
CA GLY A 240 2.79 -12.96 -7.19
C GLY A 240 1.70 -12.79 -6.13
N SER A 241 0.44 -12.53 -6.53
CA SER A 241 -0.72 -12.64 -5.64
C SER A 241 -0.88 -14.08 -5.15
N LEU A 242 -1.47 -14.28 -3.97
CA LEU A 242 -1.65 -15.60 -3.38
C LEU A 242 -3.11 -15.87 -3.07
N SER A 243 -3.58 -17.06 -3.44
CA SER A 243 -4.90 -17.56 -3.09
C SER A 243 -4.80 -18.47 -1.86
N MET A 244 -5.28 -17.98 -0.71
CA MET A 244 -5.44 -18.82 0.48
C MET A 244 -6.46 -19.94 0.25
N ALA A 245 -7.47 -19.71 -0.59
CA ALA A 245 -8.42 -20.74 -0.98
C ALA A 245 -7.70 -21.84 -1.76
N GLY A 246 -6.99 -21.46 -2.84
CA GLY A 246 -6.23 -22.41 -3.66
C GLY A 246 -5.18 -23.19 -2.86
N TYR A 247 -4.52 -22.56 -1.89
CA TYR A 247 -3.61 -23.26 -0.97
C TYR A 247 -4.33 -24.33 -0.12
N ARG A 248 -5.54 -24.05 0.37
CA ARG A 248 -6.29 -24.96 1.26
C ARG A 248 -7.01 -26.08 0.53
N SER A 249 -7.60 -25.80 -0.63
CA SER A 249 -8.42 -26.75 -1.38
C SER A 249 -7.62 -27.58 -2.39
N GLY A 250 -6.44 -27.12 -2.83
CA GLY A 250 -5.69 -27.73 -3.93
C GLY A 250 -6.34 -27.53 -5.31
N GLU A 251 -7.65 -27.28 -5.35
CA GLU A 251 -8.43 -26.93 -6.54
C GLU A 251 -8.55 -25.42 -6.72
N GLY A 252 -8.59 -24.97 -7.98
CA GLY A 252 -8.94 -23.60 -8.32
C GLY A 252 -10.42 -23.33 -8.03
N ASP A 253 -10.75 -22.09 -7.67
CA ASP A 253 -12.10 -21.60 -7.35
C ASP A 253 -13.00 -21.42 -8.60
N GLY A 254 -12.72 -22.13 -9.69
CA GLY A 254 -13.39 -21.95 -10.98
C GLY A 254 -13.01 -20.65 -11.72
N ILE A 255 -12.07 -19.86 -11.19
CA ILE A 255 -11.58 -18.64 -11.83
C ILE A 255 -10.37 -18.96 -12.71
N ALA A 256 -10.24 -18.27 -13.86
CA ALA A 256 -9.06 -18.42 -14.71
C ALA A 256 -7.77 -18.08 -13.95
N ARG A 257 -6.78 -18.98 -13.97
CA ARG A 257 -5.47 -18.78 -13.30
C ARG A 257 -4.69 -17.56 -13.83
N GLN A 258 -4.98 -17.14 -15.06
CA GLN A 258 -4.41 -15.95 -15.66
C GLN A 258 -5.36 -14.77 -15.52
N VAL A 259 -4.81 -13.60 -15.19
CA VAL A 259 -5.61 -12.38 -15.02
C VAL A 259 -5.94 -11.80 -16.38
N VAL A 260 -7.20 -11.91 -16.79
CA VAL A 260 -7.72 -11.28 -18.01
C VAL A 260 -7.66 -9.76 -17.87
N GLN A 261 -6.89 -9.12 -18.76
CA GLN A 261 -6.77 -7.67 -18.86
C GLN A 261 -7.89 -7.08 -19.71
N PHE A 262 -8.12 -5.77 -19.57
CA PHE A 262 -9.15 -5.06 -20.32
C PHE A 262 -9.08 -5.25 -21.85
N PRO A 263 -7.90 -5.24 -22.50
CA PRO A 263 -7.81 -5.47 -23.95
C PRO A 263 -8.20 -6.88 -24.41
N GLU A 264 -8.25 -7.85 -23.49
CA GLU A 264 -8.62 -9.24 -23.78
C GLU A 264 -10.14 -9.47 -23.68
N LEU A 265 -10.89 -8.43 -23.32
CA LEU A 265 -12.36 -8.48 -23.26
C LEU A 265 -12.96 -8.08 -24.61
N ASN A 266 -13.94 -8.83 -25.09
CA ASN A 266 -14.77 -8.37 -26.19
C ASN A 266 -15.79 -7.34 -25.67
N THR A 267 -15.41 -6.07 -25.77
CA THR A 267 -16.17 -4.93 -25.24
C THR A 267 -17.44 -4.61 -26.04
N ALA A 268 -17.66 -5.22 -27.21
CA ALA A 268 -18.85 -5.00 -28.03
C ALA A 268 -20.15 -5.40 -27.32
N TYR A 269 -20.06 -6.33 -26.36
CA TYR A 269 -21.19 -6.82 -25.57
C TYR A 269 -21.54 -5.96 -24.36
N PHE A 270 -20.81 -4.86 -24.11
CA PHE A 270 -20.98 -4.04 -22.92
C PHE A 270 -21.22 -2.56 -23.26
N PRO A 271 -22.28 -1.93 -22.73
CA PRO A 271 -22.52 -0.51 -22.95
C PRO A 271 -21.45 0.33 -22.23
N ARG A 272 -20.99 1.40 -22.88
CA ARG A 272 -20.11 2.38 -22.24
C ARG A 272 -20.89 3.14 -21.17
N GLN A 273 -20.38 3.13 -19.94
CA GLN A 273 -20.99 3.80 -18.80
C GLN A 273 -19.95 4.53 -17.98
N ALA A 274 -20.27 5.77 -17.57
CA ALA A 274 -19.43 6.58 -16.70
C ALA A 274 -19.41 6.01 -15.27
N ARG A 275 -18.25 6.13 -14.60
CA ARG A 275 -18.09 5.80 -13.17
C ARG A 275 -18.87 6.81 -12.33
N LYS A 276 -19.62 6.34 -11.34
CA LYS A 276 -20.23 7.23 -10.35
C LYS A 276 -19.16 7.85 -9.45
N PRO A 277 -19.19 9.17 -9.23
CA PRO A 277 -18.27 9.81 -8.30
C PRO A 277 -18.55 9.27 -6.89
N LYS A 278 -17.48 9.13 -6.10
CA LYS A 278 -17.61 8.85 -4.67
C LYS A 278 -18.18 10.08 -3.97
N GLU A 279 -18.98 9.88 -2.93
CA GLU A 279 -19.40 10.98 -2.07
C GLU A 279 -18.24 11.36 -1.16
N ARG A 280 -17.82 12.63 -1.22
CA ARG A 280 -16.70 13.15 -0.44
C ARG A 280 -17.11 14.42 0.31
N LEU A 281 -16.51 14.64 1.49
CA LEU A 281 -16.65 15.91 2.21
C LEU A 281 -16.00 17.06 1.44
N THR A 282 -16.52 18.28 1.57
CA THR A 282 -15.85 19.48 1.02
C THR A 282 -14.63 19.85 1.86
N PRO A 283 -13.64 20.58 1.30
CA PRO A 283 -12.47 21.03 2.07
C PRO A 283 -12.84 21.74 3.39
N GLU A 284 -13.87 22.59 3.38
CA GLU A 284 -14.35 23.33 4.56
C GLU A 284 -14.89 22.41 5.67
N GLN A 285 -15.52 21.29 5.28
CA GLN A 285 -16.01 20.27 6.21
C GLN A 285 -14.86 19.42 6.75
N ARG A 286 -13.91 19.04 5.89
CA ARG A 286 -12.73 18.23 6.28
C ARG A 286 -11.86 18.95 7.31
N LYS A 287 -11.72 20.27 7.22
CA LYS A 287 -10.96 21.11 8.17
C LYS A 287 -11.52 21.11 9.59
N LYS A 288 -12.80 20.79 9.78
CA LYS A 288 -13.51 20.95 11.05
C LYS A 288 -13.92 19.64 11.72
N SER A 289 -13.59 18.50 11.12
CA SER A 289 -13.98 17.20 11.68
C SER A 289 -13.02 16.09 11.29
N PHE A 290 -12.99 15.05 12.12
CA PHE A 290 -12.35 13.76 11.83
C PHE A 290 -13.34 12.77 11.18
N SER A 291 -14.41 13.26 10.57
CA SER A 291 -15.37 12.41 9.86
C SER A 291 -14.72 11.77 8.63
N GLU A 292 -15.14 10.56 8.28
CA GLU A 292 -14.70 9.87 7.07
C GLU A 292 -14.87 10.77 5.84
N ILE A 293 -13.74 11.01 5.14
CA ILE A 293 -13.69 11.93 4.00
C ILE A 293 -14.32 11.26 2.78
N ASP A 294 -13.98 9.99 2.56
CA ASP A 294 -14.46 9.16 1.48
C ASP A 294 -15.60 8.25 1.98
N ARG A 295 -16.85 8.71 1.83
CA ARG A 295 -18.05 8.00 2.32
C ARG A 295 -18.41 6.74 1.51
N GLY A 296 -17.56 6.35 0.56
CA GLY A 296 -17.80 5.22 -0.32
C GLY A 296 -18.96 5.47 -1.30
N LEU A 297 -19.68 4.39 -1.61
CA LEU A 297 -20.85 4.41 -2.50
C LEU A 297 -22.12 4.18 -1.67
N SER A 298 -23.16 4.97 -1.92
CA SER A 298 -24.51 4.63 -1.47
C SER A 298 -24.95 3.28 -2.04
N SER A 299 -25.92 2.62 -1.40
CA SER A 299 -26.41 1.30 -1.87
C SER A 299 -26.87 1.31 -3.33
N SER A 300 -27.51 2.40 -3.77
CA SER A 300 -27.94 2.56 -5.17
C SER A 300 -26.76 2.72 -6.12
N SER A 301 -25.75 3.51 -5.75
CA SER A 301 -24.50 3.66 -6.50
C SER A 301 -23.69 2.37 -6.54
N ALA A 302 -23.64 1.61 -5.43
CA ALA A 302 -22.96 0.32 -5.36
C ALA A 302 -23.62 -0.72 -6.29
N LEU A 303 -24.95 -0.80 -6.30
CA LEU A 303 -25.69 -1.67 -7.24
C LEU A 303 -25.47 -1.26 -8.70
N TYR A 304 -25.42 0.05 -8.99
CA TYR A 304 -25.11 0.55 -10.32
C TYR A 304 -23.69 0.16 -10.76
N GLU A 305 -22.70 0.34 -9.90
CA GLU A 305 -21.31 -0.04 -10.19
C GLU A 305 -21.14 -1.58 -10.31
N ALA A 306 -21.86 -2.37 -9.52
CA ALA A 306 -21.85 -3.83 -9.62
C ALA A 306 -22.38 -4.33 -10.97
N LYS A 307 -23.43 -3.68 -11.51
CA LYS A 307 -23.97 -3.99 -12.85
C LYS A 307 -23.00 -3.68 -13.99
N ARG A 308 -21.94 -2.91 -13.73
CA ARG A 308 -20.86 -2.61 -14.69
C ARG A 308 -19.74 -3.64 -14.68
N CYS A 309 -19.79 -4.64 -13.78
CA CYS A 309 -18.80 -5.70 -13.72
C CYS A 309 -18.84 -6.53 -15.02
N PHE A 310 -17.68 -6.67 -15.67
CA PHE A 310 -17.54 -7.50 -16.87
C PHE A 310 -17.62 -9.00 -16.56
N ASN A 311 -17.39 -9.41 -15.31
CA ASN A 311 -17.14 -10.81 -14.93
C ASN A 311 -15.95 -11.40 -15.71
N CYS A 312 -14.85 -10.65 -15.80
CA CYS A 312 -13.67 -11.03 -16.57
C CYS A 312 -13.03 -12.33 -16.04
N GLY A 313 -12.58 -13.20 -16.94
CA GLY A 313 -11.94 -14.47 -16.62
C GLY A 313 -12.86 -15.55 -16.05
N VAL A 314 -14.17 -15.32 -16.01
CA VAL A 314 -15.15 -16.28 -15.45
C VAL A 314 -16.29 -16.49 -16.45
N CYS A 315 -16.56 -17.75 -16.78
CA CYS A 315 -17.72 -18.11 -17.60
C CYS A 315 -19.01 -17.80 -16.83
N ASN A 316 -19.95 -17.10 -17.46
CA ASN A 316 -21.25 -16.79 -16.89
C ASN A 316 -22.42 -17.44 -17.66
N LEU A 317 -22.12 -18.44 -18.50
CA LEU A 317 -23.12 -19.15 -19.32
C LEU A 317 -23.92 -18.20 -20.22
N CYS A 318 -23.23 -17.32 -20.97
CA CYS A 318 -23.86 -16.43 -21.95
C CYS A 318 -24.11 -17.08 -23.32
N ASP A 319 -23.72 -18.35 -23.48
CA ASP A 319 -23.98 -19.20 -24.65
C ASP A 319 -23.36 -18.75 -25.98
N ASN A 320 -22.68 -17.60 -26.04
CA ASN A 320 -22.01 -17.11 -27.25
C ASN A 320 -21.10 -18.18 -27.88
N CYS A 321 -20.21 -18.79 -27.09
CA CYS A 321 -19.30 -19.81 -27.62
C CYS A 321 -20.03 -21.02 -28.23
N PHE A 322 -21.20 -21.38 -27.68
CA PHE A 322 -22.05 -22.44 -28.20
C PHE A 322 -22.70 -22.03 -29.52
N PHE A 323 -23.34 -20.85 -29.55
CA PHE A 323 -24.06 -20.37 -30.74
C PHE A 323 -23.15 -20.05 -31.93
N PHE A 324 -21.96 -19.49 -31.67
CA PHE A 324 -21.03 -19.09 -32.72
C PHE A 324 -20.10 -20.23 -33.18
N CYS A 325 -20.16 -21.41 -32.57
CA CYS A 325 -19.34 -22.54 -33.02
C CYS A 325 -19.91 -23.12 -34.33
N PRO A 326 -19.21 -23.01 -35.48
CA PRO A 326 -19.73 -23.51 -36.75
C PRO A 326 -19.77 -25.05 -36.81
N ASP A 327 -18.93 -25.71 -36.01
CA ASP A 327 -18.77 -27.17 -36.00
C ASP A 327 -19.56 -27.87 -34.88
N LEU A 328 -20.35 -27.12 -34.09
CA LEU A 328 -21.08 -27.63 -32.91
C LEU A 328 -20.17 -28.40 -31.91
N ALA A 329 -18.91 -27.98 -31.82
CA ALA A 329 -17.89 -28.61 -30.97
C ALA A 329 -17.96 -28.16 -29.50
N ILE A 330 -18.91 -27.30 -29.12
CA ILE A 330 -19.05 -26.76 -27.78
C ILE A 330 -20.27 -27.39 -27.09
N SER A 331 -20.12 -27.84 -25.85
CA SER A 331 -21.23 -28.38 -25.06
C SER A 331 -21.16 -27.93 -23.60
N ALA A 332 -22.31 -27.86 -22.93
CA ALA A 332 -22.37 -27.45 -21.53
C ALA A 332 -21.74 -28.53 -20.63
N ARG A 333 -20.95 -28.10 -19.64
CA ARG A 333 -20.34 -29.03 -18.67
C ARG A 333 -21.39 -29.64 -17.76
N PRO A 334 -21.27 -30.92 -17.35
CA PRO A 334 -22.22 -31.58 -16.44
C PRO A 334 -22.34 -30.93 -15.06
N ASP A 335 -21.30 -30.23 -14.61
CA ASP A 335 -21.27 -29.50 -13.32
C ASP A 335 -22.00 -28.15 -13.37
N GLY A 336 -22.50 -27.74 -14.53
CA GLY A 336 -23.14 -26.44 -14.74
C GLY A 336 -22.18 -25.24 -14.64
N GLN A 337 -20.87 -25.47 -14.63
CA GLN A 337 -19.84 -24.43 -14.44
C GLN A 337 -19.10 -24.11 -15.74
N GLY A 338 -19.85 -23.97 -16.84
CA GLY A 338 -19.34 -23.48 -18.12
C GLY A 338 -19.50 -24.46 -19.27
N TYR A 339 -18.53 -24.42 -20.18
CA TYR A 339 -18.55 -25.13 -21.45
C TYR A 339 -17.30 -25.99 -21.63
N GLU A 340 -17.42 -27.11 -22.31
CA GLU A 340 -16.31 -27.95 -22.76
C GLU A 340 -16.23 -27.97 -24.29
N ILE A 341 -15.01 -28.18 -24.80
CA ILE A 341 -14.71 -28.22 -26.23
C ILE A 341 -14.41 -29.66 -26.63
N ASN A 342 -15.20 -30.21 -27.54
CA ASN A 342 -14.90 -31.48 -28.17
C ASN A 342 -13.83 -31.27 -29.26
N TYR A 343 -12.59 -31.61 -28.92
CA TYR A 343 -11.44 -31.43 -29.80
C TYR A 343 -11.46 -32.32 -31.05
N ASP A 344 -12.26 -33.40 -31.08
CA ASP A 344 -12.39 -34.24 -32.28
C ASP A 344 -13.17 -33.50 -33.40
N TYR A 345 -14.06 -32.59 -33.03
CA TYR A 345 -14.87 -31.80 -33.96
C TYR A 345 -14.31 -30.39 -34.18
N CYS A 346 -13.61 -29.83 -33.20
CA CYS A 346 -13.04 -28.49 -33.28
C CYS A 346 -12.03 -28.34 -34.42
N LYS A 347 -12.22 -27.32 -35.29
CA LYS A 347 -11.29 -27.00 -36.39
C LYS A 347 -10.30 -25.87 -36.08
N GLY A 348 -10.31 -25.34 -34.85
CA GLY A 348 -9.36 -24.32 -34.42
C GLY A 348 -9.59 -22.92 -35.03
N CYS A 349 -10.80 -22.60 -35.49
CA CYS A 349 -11.12 -21.29 -36.07
C CYS A 349 -11.10 -20.12 -35.07
N CYS A 350 -11.10 -20.41 -33.76
CA CYS A 350 -11.03 -19.45 -32.66
C CYS A 350 -12.22 -18.47 -32.53
N ILE A 351 -13.30 -18.66 -33.28
CA ILE A 351 -14.51 -17.81 -33.19
C ILE A 351 -15.06 -17.79 -31.76
N CYS A 352 -15.09 -18.94 -31.08
CA CYS A 352 -15.55 -19.02 -29.69
C CYS A 352 -14.69 -18.20 -28.71
N VAL A 353 -13.41 -17.99 -29.01
CA VAL A 353 -12.49 -17.15 -28.23
C VAL A 353 -12.80 -15.69 -28.48
N GLU A 354 -12.90 -15.28 -29.75
CA GLU A 354 -13.23 -13.89 -30.15
C GLU A 354 -14.60 -13.45 -29.62
N GLU A 355 -15.59 -14.34 -29.67
CA GLU A 355 -16.96 -14.04 -29.21
C GLU A 355 -17.16 -14.20 -27.71
N CYS A 356 -16.13 -14.59 -26.96
CA CYS A 356 -16.18 -14.63 -25.51
C CYS A 356 -16.06 -13.20 -24.94
N PRO A 357 -17.13 -12.63 -24.33
CA PRO A 357 -17.08 -11.26 -23.82
C PRO A 357 -16.09 -11.07 -22.66
N ARG A 358 -15.70 -12.18 -22.03
CA ARG A 358 -15.07 -12.23 -20.71
C ARG A 358 -13.63 -12.73 -20.74
N GLY A 359 -13.12 -13.16 -21.89
CA GLY A 359 -11.82 -13.84 -21.96
C GLY A 359 -11.78 -15.13 -21.13
N ALA A 360 -12.92 -15.82 -20.98
CA ALA A 360 -13.02 -17.08 -20.23
C ALA A 360 -12.58 -18.30 -21.05
N ILE A 361 -12.29 -18.12 -22.35
CA ILE A 361 -11.77 -19.13 -23.26
C ILE A 361 -10.47 -18.58 -23.83
N SER A 362 -9.41 -19.40 -23.84
CA SER A 362 -8.10 -19.05 -24.38
C SER A 362 -7.67 -20.07 -25.44
N VAL A 363 -6.82 -19.65 -26.37
CA VAL A 363 -6.17 -20.54 -27.34
C VAL A 363 -4.66 -20.56 -27.10
N GLU A 364 -4.08 -21.76 -27.08
CA GLU A 364 -2.63 -21.93 -27.08
C GLU A 364 -2.20 -22.52 -28.42
N VAL A 365 -1.40 -21.77 -29.19
CA VAL A 365 -0.77 -22.27 -30.41
C VAL A 365 0.58 -22.88 -30.01
N LYS A 366 0.64 -24.21 -29.95
CA LYS A 366 1.93 -24.91 -29.80
C LYS A 366 2.70 -24.76 -31.11
N LYS A 367 3.83 -24.06 -31.04
CA LYS A 367 4.78 -23.92 -32.15
C LYS A 367 5.59 -25.19 -32.35
#